data_AF-A0ABD0RHF0-F1
#
_entry.id   AF-A0ABD0RHF0-F1
#
_cell.length_a   1.000
_cell.length_b   1.000
_cell.length_c   1.000
_cell.angle_alpha   90.00
_cell.angle_beta   90.00
_cell.angle_gamma   90.00
#
_symmetry.space_group_name_H-M   'P 1'
#
loop_
_entity.id
_entity.type
_entity.pdbx_description
1 polymer ?
#
loop_
_entity_poly.entity_id
_entity_poly.type
_entity_poly.pdbx_seq_one_letter_code
_entity_poly.pdbx_strand_id
1 'polypeptide(L)' 'SVVKKPGESVTLSCTVSGFSMSSWWMAWIRQKPGKGPEWIGRIDGGTISVFAQSLQGQFSITKDTSKNMLYLE' A
#
# COMPACT_ATOMS: atom_id res chain seq x y z
N SER A 1 13.34 1.46 8.56
CA SER A 1 12.80 0.09 8.39
C SER A 1 12.43 -0.46 9.75
N VAL A 2 11.46 -1.38 9.82
CA VAL A 2 11.01 -2.00 11.07
C VAL A 2 11.04 -3.51 10.89
N VAL A 3 11.54 -4.23 11.90
CA VAL A 3 11.50 -5.70 11.95
C VAL A 3 10.53 -6.10 13.05
N LYS A 4 9.59 -6.99 12.72
CA LYS A 4 8.57 -7.49 13.65
C LYS A 4 8.61 -9.00 13.73
N LYS A 5 8.06 -9.55 14.82
CA LYS A 5 7.87 -11.00 14.96
C LYS A 5 6.70 -11.47 14.08
N PRO A 6 6.68 -12.75 13.66
CA PRO A 6 5.52 -13.30 12.97
C PRO A 6 4.24 -13.10 13.78
N GLY A 7 3.16 -12.65 13.12
CA GLY A 7 1.87 -12.38 13.75
C GLY A 7 1.69 -10.97 14.32
N GLU A 8 2.76 -10.16 14.42
CA GLU A 8 2.64 -8.75 14.77
C GLU A 8 2.27 -7.92 13.53
N SER A 9 1.30 -7.01 13.68
CA SER A 9 0.92 -6.08 12.61
C SER A 9 1.96 -4.99 12.39
N VAL A 10 2.10 -4.58 11.13
CA VAL A 10 2.94 -3.45 10.72
C VAL A 10 2.14 -2.58 9.78
N THR A 11 2.13 -1.27 10.04
CA THR A 11 1.62 -0.29 9.08
C THR A 11 2.79 0.34 8.35
N LEU A 12 2.76 0.32 7.02
CA LEU A 12 3.64 1.12 6.18
C LEU A 12 2.94 2.41 5.80
N SER A 13 3.69 3.51 5.74
CA SER A 13 3.19 4.81 5.29
C SER A 13 4.04 5.35 4.15
N CYS A 14 3.40 6.07 3.23
CA CYS A 14 4.02 6.77 2.12
C CYS A 14 3.43 8.18 2.06
N THR A 15 4.29 9.20 2.17
CA THR A 15 3.91 10.61 2.02
C THR A 15 4.26 11.07 0.61
N VAL A 16 3.31 11.72 -0.05
CA VAL A 16 3.51 12.25 -1.40
C VAL A 16 3.71 13.76 -1.33
N SER A 17 4.71 14.24 -2.07
CA SER A 17 5.00 15.66 -2.24
C SER A 17 5.05 16.02 -3.73
N GLY A 18 4.77 17.29 -4.06
CA GLY A 18 4.81 17.79 -5.43
C GLY A 18 3.56 17.55 -6.28
N PHE A 19 2.60 16.75 -5.81
CA PHE A 19 1.28 16.61 -6.44
C PHE A 19 0.21 16.19 -5.43
N SER A 20 -1.05 16.39 -5.81
CA SER A 20 -2.19 15.93 -5.00
C SER A 20 -2.41 14.44 -5.22
N MET A 21 -2.43 13.66 -4.14
CA MET A 21 -2.77 12.24 -4.22
C MET A 21 -4.20 12.03 -4.73
N SER A 22 -5.11 13.00 -4.57
CA SER A 22 -6.51 12.85 -5.04
C SER A 22 -6.60 12.58 -6.54
N SER A 23 -5.66 13.10 -7.33
CA SER A 23 -5.67 13.03 -8.79
C SER A 23 -5.20 11.69 -9.36
N TRP A 24 -4.61 10.81 -8.55
CA TRP A 24 -3.96 9.59 -9.03
C TRP A 24 -4.35 8.35 -8.24
N TRP A 25 -4.36 7.22 -8.93
CA TRP A 25 -4.37 5.93 -8.26
C TRP A 25 -2.99 5.64 -7.68
N MET A 26 -2.95 4.90 -6.59
CA MET A 26 -1.71 4.54 -5.92
C MET A 26 -1.65 3.04 -5.71
N ALA A 27 -0.46 2.46 -5.78
CA ALA A 27 -0.27 1.02 -5.64
C ALA A 27 0.90 0.69 -4.72
N TRP A 28 0.81 -0.49 -4.11
CA TRP A 28 1.91 -1.10 -3.36
C TRP A 28 2.45 -2.32 -4.11
N ILE A 29 3.77 -2.45 -4.08
CA ILE A 29 4.50 -3.61 -4.58
C ILE A 29 5.43 -4.10 -3.48
N ARG A 30 5.73 -5.40 -3.48
CA ARG A 30 6.80 -5.98 -2.65
C ARG A 30 7.80 -6.70 -3.52
N GLN A 31 9.04 -6.77 -3.05
CA GLN A 31 10.07 -7.56 -3.70
C GLN A 31 10.79 -8.40 -2.64
N LYS A 32 10.74 -9.72 -2.82
CA LYS A 32 11.51 -10.64 -1.97
C LYS A 32 12.94 -10.75 -2.50
N PRO A 33 13.94 -10.99 -1.63
CA PRO A 33 15.32 -11.21 -2.08
C PRO A 33 15.37 -12.29 -3.18
N GLY A 34 16.06 -11.99 -4.29
CA GLY A 34 16.18 -12.90 -5.44
C GLY A 34 14.92 -13.08 -6.29
N LYS A 35 13.84 -12.33 -6.03
CA LYS A 35 12.60 -12.37 -6.84
C LYS A 35 12.33 -11.03 -7.54
N GLY A 36 11.51 -11.09 -8.58
CA GLY A 36 10.97 -9.90 -9.23
C GLY A 36 9.95 -9.16 -8.35
N PRO A 37 9.57 -7.93 -8.73
CA PRO A 37 8.49 -7.20 -8.08
C PRO A 37 7.17 -7.98 -8.16
N GLU A 38 6.46 -8.05 -7.04
CA GLU A 38 5.13 -8.63 -6.91
C GLU A 38 4.15 -7.50 -6.54
N TRP A 39 3.11 -7.33 -7.34
CA TRP A 39 2.07 -6.34 -7.07
C TRP A 39 1.19 -6.79 -5.91
N ILE A 40 0.92 -5.89 -4.95
CA ILE A 40 0.06 -6.18 -3.78
C ILE A 40 -1.37 -5.74 -4.07
N GLY A 41 -1.52 -4.50 -4.51
CA GLY A 41 -2.83 -3.89 -4.70
C GLY A 41 -2.74 -2.43 -5.09
N ARG A 42 -3.87 -1.85 -5.47
CA ARG A 42 -4.04 -0.44 -5.79
C ARG A 42 -5.31 0.13 -5.19
N ILE A 43 -5.33 1.44 -4.99
CA ILE A 43 -6.50 2.20 -4.57
C ILE A 43 -6.80 3.34 -5.55
N ASP A 44 -8.03 3.37 -6.04
CA ASP A 44 -8.60 4.42 -6.92
C ASP A 44 -9.52 5.31 -6.12
N GLY A 45 -9.37 6.64 -6.25
CA GLY A 45 -10.30 7.63 -5.68
C GLY A 45 -10.47 7.61 -4.15
N GLY A 46 -9.80 6.71 -3.42
CA GLY A 46 -9.89 6.53 -1.97
C GLY A 46 -10.91 5.49 -1.50
N THR A 47 -11.71 4.91 -2.39
CA THR A 47 -12.81 3.98 -2.04
C THR A 47 -12.71 2.61 -2.68
N ILE A 48 -12.10 2.50 -3.86
CA ILE A 48 -12.03 1.24 -4.60
C ILE A 48 -10.62 0.69 -4.45
N SER A 49 -10.48 -0.43 -3.74
CA SER A 49 -9.22 -1.17 -3.64
C SER A 49 -9.30 -2.51 -4.38
N VAL A 50 -8.23 -2.82 -5.10
CA VAL A 50 -8.06 -4.11 -5.79
C VAL A 50 -6.75 -4.71 -5.34
N PHE A 51 -6.77 -6.00 -4.98
CA PHE A 51 -5.60 -6.72 -4.49
C PHE A 51 -5.21 -7.85 -5.46
N ALA A 52 -3.94 -8.26 -5.42
CA ALA A 52 -3.52 -9.48 -6.08
C ALA A 52 -4.27 -10.68 -5.49
N GLN A 53 -4.69 -11.60 -6.35
CA GLN A 53 -5.50 -12.74 -5.94
C GLN A 53 -4.82 -13.60 -4.86
N SER A 54 -3.48 -13.73 -4.92
CA SER A 54 -2.67 -14.45 -3.92
C SER A 54 -2.56 -13.73 -2.56
N LEU A 55 -2.95 -12.46 -2.48
CA LEU A 55 -2.79 -11.59 -1.32
C LEU A 55 -4.10 -11.00 -0.82
N GLN A 56 -5.22 -11.44 -1.39
CA GLN A 56 -6.54 -10.96 -1.00
C GLN A 56 -6.82 -11.33 0.47
N GLY A 57 -7.30 -10.34 1.23
CA GLY A 57 -7.60 -10.50 2.67
C GLY A 57 -6.39 -10.47 3.61
N GLN A 58 -5.16 -10.31 3.10
CA GLN A 58 -3.95 -10.20 3.93
C GLN A 58 -3.55 -8.76 4.24
N PHE A 59 -4.00 -7.80 3.41
CA PHE A 59 -3.63 -6.40 3.52
C PHE A 59 -4.86 -5.49 3.39
N SER A 60 -4.74 -4.30 3.95
CA SER A 60 -5.61 -3.15 3.71
C SER A 60 -4.79 -2.00 3.12
N ILE A 61 -5.41 -1.20 2.24
CA ILE A 61 -4.80 0.01 1.68
C ILE A 61 -5.72 1.18 2.00
N THR A 62 -5.18 2.18 2.69
CA THR A 62 -5.90 3.40 3.04
C THR A 62 -5.24 4.62 2.39
N LYS A 63 -6.04 5.50 1.79
CA LYS A 63 -5.57 6.74 1.14
C LYS A 63 -6.15 7.95 1.84
N ASP A 64 -5.31 8.72 2.51
CA ASP A 64 -5.68 9.96 3.19
C ASP A 64 -5.25 11.16 2.33
N THR A 65 -6.18 11.67 1.54
CA THR A 65 -5.96 12.83 0.66
C THR A 65 -5.79 14.12 1.43
N SER A 66 -6.33 14.23 2.66
CA SER A 66 -6.18 15.42 3.49
C SER A 66 -4.73 15.61 3.97
N LYS A 67 -4.02 14.49 4.15
CA LYS A 67 -2.61 14.47 4.56
C LYS A 67 -1.64 14.19 3.41
N ASN A 68 -2.14 13.90 2.21
CA ASN A 68 -1.34 13.33 1.11
C ASN A 68 -0.51 12.13 1.57
N MET A 69 -1.17 11.17 2.23
CA MET A 69 -0.55 9.93 2.70
C MET A 69 -1.28 8.68 2.22
N LEU A 70 -0.53 7.62 1.99
CA LEU A 70 -1.00 6.27 1.69
C LEU A 70 -0.48 5.31 2.76
N TYR A 71 -1.34 4.39 3.18
CA TYR A 71 -1.02 3.37 4.16
C TYR A 71 -1.21 1.97 3.58
N LEU A 72 -0.39 1.03 4.04
CA LEU A 72 -0.60 -0.40 3.87
C LEU A 72 -0.63 -1.01 5.28
N GLU A 73 -1.75 -1.63 5.64
CA GLU A 73 -1.94 -2.33 6.91
C GLU A 73 -1.98 -3.84 6.73
#